data_AF-A0A397SRN3-F1
#
_entry.id   AF-A0A397SRN3-F1
#
_cell.length_a   1.000
_cell.length_b   1.000
_cell.length_c   1.000
_cell.angle_alpha   90.00
_cell.angle_beta   90.00
_cell.angle_gamma   90.00
#
_symmetry.space_group_name_H-M   'P 1'
#
loop_
_entity.id
_entity.type
_entity.pdbx_description
1 polymer ?
#
loop_
_entity_poly.entity_id
_entity_poly.type
_entity_poly.pdbx_seq_one_letter_code
_entity_poly.pdbx_strand_id
1 'polypeptide(L)'
;MMRGYSLKQDLSLLINNPKYSDIEILCEDEKKLHGCKAILAARSEVFDGLLYNGMKESYEKQISFPNINSAGMEIILEYIYTGLVEESSLKKENIVEAFYAADYFKLPDIQEFIVKTIKNNNSIENYSPELLSKIAKIMPLSDNNILLNLLVETVAFIPLNTIEFGRLSIAGLRCLLYCTHEKEKLFVTPEYEVFRYSAILAAKQVSNDACKTLLERLPPTLEQMEQKVQVNNKLITDHQKVVKELEPLVKYIDFRLIQGQVLVDIIEPLKIIPAEIILDVYRHHIRLMNSDSNDSRGISYIWDKSACGSKLIIEENGKVVRTNNDLNHCDSHQSVRTKIALGNKGIYEWDVIIEKFCENLWVGICASENFNCEGHAKFQSTGWVLGSGGKCWNSGKCLQYCPKFGDGSRITVHLNMNKRTCSFTINGRKYSEVSGWNNLPSRFYPVVSLYYPGRVRIQPHQKKF
;
A
#
# COMPACT_ATOMS: atom_id res chain seq x y z
N MET A 1 0.39 19.50 58.40
CA MET A 1 -0.65 20.53 58.15
C MET A 1 -1.71 20.42 59.23
N MET A 2 -2.36 21.54 59.56
CA MET A 2 -3.52 21.53 60.46
C MET A 2 -4.70 20.87 59.74
N ARG A 3 -5.40 19.94 60.41
CA ARG A 3 -6.59 19.27 59.86
C ARG A 3 -7.78 20.21 59.83
N GLY A 4 -8.72 20.01 58.91
CA GLY A 4 -9.98 20.75 58.80
C GLY A 4 -9.91 22.00 57.92
N TYR A 5 -8.76 22.26 57.28
CA TYR A 5 -8.58 23.42 56.40
C TYR A 5 -8.97 23.13 54.94
N SER A 6 -8.78 21.89 54.47
CA SER A 6 -9.10 21.49 53.11
C SER A 6 -9.63 20.07 53.11
N LEU A 7 -10.93 19.91 52.84
CA LEU A 7 -11.59 18.61 52.80
C LEU A 7 -10.86 17.64 51.87
N LYS A 8 -10.40 18.11 50.70
CA LYS A 8 -9.61 17.29 49.75
C LYS A 8 -8.33 16.76 50.41
N GLN A 9 -7.55 17.63 51.06
CA GLN A 9 -6.27 17.25 51.69
C GLN A 9 -6.49 16.39 52.93
N ASP A 10 -7.57 16.63 53.67
CA ASP A 10 -7.89 15.83 54.84
C ASP A 10 -8.36 14.43 54.43
N LEU A 11 -9.18 14.32 53.37
CA LEU A 11 -9.66 13.03 52.86
C LEU A 11 -8.57 12.22 52.15
N SER A 12 -7.59 12.88 51.51
CA SER A 12 -6.48 12.15 50.87
C SER A 12 -5.63 11.36 51.88
N LEU A 13 -5.64 11.74 53.17
CA LEU A 13 -4.98 10.98 54.24
C LEU A 13 -5.60 9.61 54.51
N LEU A 14 -6.85 9.38 54.07
CA LEU A 14 -7.54 8.10 54.25
C LEU A 14 -7.27 7.12 53.10
N ILE A 15 -6.78 7.59 51.95
CA ILE A 15 -6.51 6.75 50.79
C ILE A 15 -5.52 5.65 51.18
N ASN A 16 -5.93 4.39 50.97
CA ASN A 16 -5.12 3.21 51.23
C ASN A 16 -4.44 3.20 52.63
N ASN A 17 -5.13 3.73 53.65
CA ASN A 17 -4.60 3.87 54.98
C ASN A 17 -5.21 2.84 55.95
N PRO A 18 -4.46 1.84 56.43
CA PRO A 18 -5.00 0.78 57.30
C PRO A 18 -5.54 1.32 58.63
N LYS A 19 -5.06 2.49 59.10
CA LYS A 19 -5.50 3.08 60.37
C LYS A 19 -6.95 3.54 60.34
N TYR A 20 -7.43 4.03 59.18
CA TYR A 20 -8.77 4.63 59.05
C TYR A 20 -9.74 3.74 58.26
N SER A 21 -9.31 2.51 57.95
CA SER A 21 -10.03 1.59 57.08
C SER A 21 -10.90 0.63 57.88
N ASP A 22 -12.09 0.34 57.34
CA ASP A 22 -13.05 -0.65 57.85
C ASP A 22 -13.29 -1.80 56.86
N ILE A 23 -12.58 -1.79 55.72
CA ILE A 23 -12.60 -2.83 54.69
C ILE A 23 -11.26 -2.95 53.95
N GLU A 24 -10.80 -4.18 53.78
CA GLU A 24 -9.72 -4.56 52.86
C GLU A 24 -10.26 -4.91 51.47
N ILE A 25 -9.54 -4.50 50.44
CA ILE A 25 -9.85 -4.77 49.03
C ILE A 25 -8.71 -5.60 48.44
N LEU A 26 -9.00 -6.85 48.09
CA LEU A 26 -8.05 -7.76 47.42
C LEU A 26 -8.18 -7.62 45.90
N CYS A 27 -7.11 -7.15 45.25
CA CYS A 27 -7.05 -6.95 43.80
C CYS A 27 -6.57 -8.21 43.06
N GLU A 28 -6.65 -8.17 41.72
CA GLU A 28 -6.18 -9.24 40.81
C GLU A 28 -4.73 -9.62 41.06
N ASP A 29 -3.85 -8.65 41.30
CA ASP A 29 -2.41 -8.84 41.54
C ASP A 29 -2.08 -9.22 42.99
N GLU A 30 -3.05 -9.80 43.71
CA GLU A 30 -3.00 -10.25 45.11
C GLU A 30 -2.66 -9.17 46.14
N LYS A 31 -2.55 -7.90 45.71
CA LYS A 31 -2.33 -6.78 46.61
C LYS A 31 -3.61 -6.43 47.36
N LYS A 32 -3.39 -6.09 48.63
CA LYS A 32 -4.43 -5.60 49.53
C LYS A 32 -4.37 -4.09 49.61
N LEU A 33 -5.51 -3.47 49.36
CA LEU A 33 -5.73 -2.05 49.53
C LEU A 33 -6.73 -1.81 50.67
N HIS A 34 -6.71 -0.62 51.25
CA HIS A 34 -7.54 -0.25 52.39
C HIS A 34 -8.53 0.85 52.01
N GLY A 35 -9.80 0.69 52.41
CA GLY A 35 -10.86 1.68 52.15
C GLY A 35 -11.84 1.85 53.32
N CYS A 36 -12.79 2.77 53.15
CA CYS A 36 -13.86 3.08 54.08
C CYS A 36 -15.21 2.77 53.40
N LYS A 37 -15.97 1.79 53.90
CA LYS A 37 -17.22 1.30 53.30
C LYS A 37 -18.18 2.43 52.96
N ALA A 38 -18.39 3.35 53.90
CA ALA A 38 -19.31 4.48 53.74
C ALA A 38 -18.91 5.42 52.60
N ILE A 39 -17.61 5.70 52.42
CA ILE A 39 -17.12 6.61 51.37
C ILE A 39 -17.18 5.90 50.01
N LEU A 40 -16.75 4.63 49.95
CA LEU A 40 -16.80 3.82 48.73
C LEU A 40 -18.24 3.75 48.18
N ALA A 41 -19.20 3.38 49.03
CA ALA A 41 -20.60 3.26 48.65
C ALA A 41 -21.22 4.60 48.24
N ALA A 42 -20.96 5.67 49.01
CA ALA A 42 -21.50 7.00 48.69
C ALA A 42 -21.01 7.56 47.33
N ARG A 43 -19.95 6.98 46.75
CA ARG A 43 -19.27 7.51 45.56
C ARG A 43 -19.27 6.54 44.37
N SER A 44 -19.82 5.34 44.52
CA SER A 44 -19.96 4.36 43.44
C SER A 44 -21.12 3.43 43.71
N GLU A 45 -22.08 3.37 42.79
CA GLU A 45 -23.24 2.48 42.86
C GLU A 45 -22.83 1.01 42.95
N VAL A 46 -21.69 0.65 42.37
CA VAL A 46 -21.14 -0.72 42.41
C VAL A 46 -20.67 -1.07 43.82
N PHE A 47 -19.99 -0.15 44.50
CA PHE A 47 -19.61 -0.35 45.90
C PHE A 47 -20.82 -0.34 46.83
N ASP A 48 -21.80 0.54 46.59
CA ASP A 48 -23.04 0.59 47.38
C ASP A 48 -23.81 -0.74 47.28
N GLY A 49 -24.06 -1.18 46.05
CA GLY A 49 -24.74 -2.45 45.77
C GLY A 49 -23.95 -3.68 46.19
N LEU A 50 -22.64 -3.59 46.46
CA LEU A 50 -21.84 -4.68 47.00
C LEU A 50 -21.80 -4.69 48.53
N LEU A 51 -21.65 -3.51 49.14
CA LEU A 51 -21.35 -3.37 50.57
C LEU A 51 -22.60 -3.22 51.44
N TYR A 52 -23.75 -2.84 50.87
CA TYR A 52 -24.98 -2.56 51.60
C TYR A 52 -26.21 -3.34 51.07
N ASN A 53 -25.99 -4.43 50.35
CA ASN A 53 -27.06 -5.28 49.80
C ASN A 53 -27.61 -6.35 50.75
N GLY A 54 -27.03 -6.51 51.95
CA GLY A 54 -27.42 -7.54 52.92
C GLY A 54 -26.91 -8.95 52.61
N MET A 55 -26.05 -9.12 51.60
CA MET A 55 -25.36 -10.38 51.29
C MET A 55 -24.07 -10.54 52.12
N LYS A 56 -23.33 -11.63 51.88
CA LYS A 56 -22.11 -12.00 52.61
C LYS A 56 -21.13 -10.83 52.74
N GLU A 57 -20.89 -10.14 51.63
CA GLU A 57 -19.94 -9.03 51.48
C GLU A 57 -20.29 -7.83 52.37
N SER A 58 -21.58 -7.65 52.71
CA SER A 58 -22.01 -6.60 53.63
C SER A 58 -21.41 -6.78 55.03
N TYR A 59 -21.21 -8.04 55.45
CA TYR A 59 -20.72 -8.40 56.78
C TYR A 59 -19.22 -8.71 56.82
N GLU A 60 -18.58 -8.88 55.66
CA GLU A 60 -17.15 -9.18 55.59
C GLU A 60 -16.27 -7.95 55.77
N LYS A 61 -15.05 -8.18 56.27
CA LYS A 61 -14.00 -7.16 56.40
C LYS A 61 -13.08 -7.09 55.18
N GLN A 62 -13.26 -8.00 54.23
CA GLN A 62 -12.48 -8.08 53.02
C GLN A 62 -13.41 -8.38 51.85
N ILE A 63 -13.22 -7.67 50.73
CA ILE A 63 -13.85 -7.94 49.44
C ILE A 63 -12.77 -8.20 48.39
N SER A 64 -13.12 -8.90 47.31
CA SER A 64 -12.17 -9.25 46.25
C SER A 64 -12.69 -8.80 44.88
N PHE A 65 -11.77 -8.26 44.07
CA PHE A 65 -11.99 -7.94 42.67
C PHE A 65 -10.96 -8.67 41.82
N PRO A 66 -11.24 -9.92 41.39
CA PRO A 66 -10.27 -10.78 40.72
C PRO A 66 -9.85 -10.28 39.33
N ASN A 67 -10.58 -9.31 38.76
CA ASN A 67 -10.31 -8.76 37.43
C ASN A 67 -9.84 -7.30 37.49
N ILE A 68 -9.60 -6.73 38.68
CA ILE A 68 -9.16 -5.33 38.83
C ILE A 68 -7.76 -5.29 39.42
N ASN A 69 -6.81 -4.76 38.65
CA ASN A 69 -5.43 -4.55 39.10
C ASN A 69 -5.33 -3.42 40.15
N SER A 70 -4.42 -3.57 41.13
CA SER A 70 -4.25 -2.56 42.19
C SER A 70 -3.92 -1.17 41.64
N ALA A 71 -3.15 -1.07 40.55
CA ALA A 71 -2.75 0.22 39.99
C ALA A 71 -3.94 1.01 39.43
N GLY A 72 -4.95 0.31 38.90
CA GLY A 72 -6.22 0.92 38.51
C GLY A 72 -7.06 1.27 39.73
N MET A 73 -7.18 0.35 40.70
CA MET A 73 -7.93 0.57 41.93
C MET A 73 -7.41 1.76 42.75
N GLU A 74 -6.10 1.97 42.82
CA GLU A 74 -5.51 3.14 43.50
C GLU A 74 -5.99 4.46 42.90
N ILE A 75 -6.15 4.55 41.57
CA ILE A 75 -6.72 5.73 40.90
C ILE A 75 -8.20 5.89 41.24
N ILE A 76 -8.95 4.78 41.31
CA ILE A 76 -10.35 4.79 41.72
C ILE A 76 -10.49 5.29 43.16
N LEU A 77 -9.64 4.82 44.07
CA LEU A 77 -9.62 5.28 45.45
C LEU A 77 -9.25 6.77 45.54
N GLU A 78 -8.24 7.23 44.80
CA GLU A 78 -7.89 8.66 44.74
C GLU A 78 -9.10 9.51 44.36
N TYR A 79 -9.81 9.13 43.29
CA TYR A 79 -11.01 9.84 42.84
C TYR A 79 -12.16 9.76 43.84
N ILE A 80 -12.44 8.58 44.41
CA ILE A 80 -13.53 8.40 45.37
C ILE A 80 -13.35 9.31 46.58
N TYR A 81 -12.13 9.40 47.12
CA TYR A 81 -11.84 10.17 48.32
C TYR A 81 -11.68 11.68 48.05
N THR A 82 -11.15 12.07 46.90
CA THR A 82 -10.77 13.48 46.66
C THR A 82 -11.64 14.19 45.62
N GLY A 83 -12.46 13.43 44.87
CA GLY A 83 -13.27 13.90 43.75
C GLY A 83 -12.47 14.25 42.49
N LEU A 84 -11.15 14.04 42.49
CA LEU A 84 -10.25 14.40 41.41
C LEU A 84 -9.19 13.32 41.22
N VAL A 85 -8.61 13.25 40.02
CA VAL A 85 -7.40 12.48 39.73
C VAL A 85 -6.37 13.48 39.21
N GLU A 86 -5.18 13.48 39.79
CA GLU A 86 -4.10 14.33 39.28
C GLU A 86 -3.51 13.73 37.99
N GLU A 87 -3.17 14.56 37.00
CA GLU A 87 -2.55 14.06 35.75
C GLU A 87 -1.24 13.31 36.01
N SER A 88 -0.51 13.69 37.08
CA SER A 88 0.71 13.02 37.55
C SER A 88 0.49 11.60 38.06
N SER A 89 -0.75 11.26 38.46
CA SER A 89 -1.14 9.92 38.87
C SER A 89 -1.30 8.99 37.66
N LEU A 90 -1.64 9.53 36.47
CA LEU A 90 -1.78 8.76 35.24
C LEU A 90 -0.41 8.53 34.59
N LYS A 91 0.02 7.27 34.56
CA LYS A 91 1.28 6.80 33.99
C LYS A 91 1.02 5.75 32.91
N LYS A 92 1.99 5.51 32.03
CA LYS A 92 1.84 4.48 30.96
C LYS A 92 1.47 3.10 31.54
N GLU A 93 1.89 2.82 32.77
CA GLU A 93 1.68 1.53 33.42
C GLU A 93 0.28 1.36 34.02
N ASN A 94 -0.49 2.42 34.25
CA ASN A 94 -1.80 2.32 34.93
C ASN A 94 -2.98 2.91 34.15
N ILE A 95 -2.74 3.62 33.04
CA ILE A 95 -3.82 4.26 32.25
C ILE A 95 -4.90 3.25 31.83
N VAL A 96 -4.49 2.08 31.33
CA VAL A 96 -5.45 1.06 30.84
C VAL A 96 -6.20 0.42 32.01
N GLU A 97 -5.49 0.11 33.11
CA GLU A 97 -6.09 -0.41 34.34
C GLU A 97 -7.09 0.58 34.94
N ALA A 98 -6.72 1.86 35.01
CA ALA A 98 -7.57 2.91 35.55
C ALA A 98 -8.82 3.10 34.69
N PHE A 99 -8.68 3.06 33.36
CA PHE A 99 -9.82 3.13 32.45
C PHE A 99 -10.76 1.93 32.63
N TYR A 100 -10.21 0.72 32.73
CA TYR A 100 -10.99 -0.50 32.94
C TYR A 100 -11.69 -0.50 34.31
N ALA A 101 -10.98 -0.10 35.37
CA ALA A 101 -11.57 0.02 36.70
C ALA A 101 -12.67 1.08 36.75
N ALA A 102 -12.49 2.21 36.07
CA ALA A 102 -13.51 3.25 35.98
C ALA A 102 -14.79 2.74 35.29
N ASP A 103 -14.65 1.94 34.23
CA ASP A 103 -15.78 1.29 33.57
C ASP A 103 -16.51 0.30 34.49
N TYR A 104 -15.73 -0.50 35.22
CA TYR A 104 -16.24 -1.48 36.17
C TYR A 104 -17.04 -0.81 37.30
N PHE A 105 -16.49 0.24 37.93
CA PHE A 105 -17.11 0.95 39.05
C PHE A 105 -18.13 2.03 38.63
N LYS A 106 -18.43 2.14 37.33
CA LYS A 106 -19.38 3.10 36.74
C LYS A 106 -19.02 4.55 37.06
N LEU A 107 -17.77 4.91 36.81
CA LEU A 107 -17.20 6.25 37.04
C LEU A 107 -16.82 6.90 35.68
N PRO A 108 -17.81 7.36 34.89
CA PRO A 108 -17.58 7.89 33.54
C PRO A 108 -16.69 9.14 33.53
N ASP A 109 -16.74 9.97 34.57
CA ASP A 109 -15.89 11.16 34.71
C ASP A 109 -14.39 10.81 34.63
N ILE A 110 -13.99 9.66 35.20
CA ILE A 110 -12.60 9.19 35.14
C ILE A 110 -12.27 8.72 33.72
N GLN A 111 -13.18 8.03 33.03
CA GLN A 111 -12.98 7.61 31.64
C GLN A 111 -12.79 8.83 30.72
N GLU A 112 -13.64 9.86 30.88
CA GLU A 112 -13.53 11.11 30.14
C GLU A 112 -12.22 11.84 30.46
N PHE A 113 -11.85 11.92 31.74
CA PHE A 113 -10.59 12.51 32.17
C PHE A 113 -9.39 11.82 31.50
N ILE A 114 -9.32 10.48 31.55
CA ILE A 114 -8.25 9.71 30.92
C ILE A 114 -8.19 9.98 29.40
N VAL A 115 -9.33 9.92 28.71
CA VAL A 115 -9.40 10.19 27.26
C VAL A 115 -8.93 11.61 26.94
N LYS A 116 -9.31 12.60 27.74
CA LYS A 116 -8.90 13.99 27.58
C LYS A 116 -7.41 14.19 27.83
N THR A 117 -6.85 13.57 28.86
CA THR A 117 -5.42 13.60 29.15
C THR A 117 -4.61 13.00 28.01
N ILE A 118 -5.05 11.88 27.43
CA ILE A 118 -4.42 11.26 26.26
C ILE A 118 -4.44 12.18 25.04
N LYS A 119 -5.57 12.85 24.77
CA LYS A 119 -5.71 13.78 23.65
C LYS A 119 -4.85 15.04 23.78
N ASN A 120 -4.69 15.55 25.01
CA ASN A 120 -4.01 16.82 25.25
C ASN A 120 -2.49 16.69 25.42
N ASN A 121 -1.99 15.48 25.69
CA ASN A 121 -0.60 15.28 26.02
C ASN A 121 0.15 14.60 24.86
N ASN A 122 0.90 15.38 24.09
CA ASN A 122 1.75 14.89 22.99
C ASN A 122 2.78 13.84 23.46
N SER A 123 3.11 13.80 24.76
CA SER A 123 4.01 12.76 25.30
C SER A 123 3.38 11.37 25.24
N ILE A 124 2.04 11.28 25.25
CA ILE A 124 1.30 10.01 25.19
C ILE A 124 1.28 9.42 23.78
N GLU A 125 1.45 10.23 22.72
CA GLU A 125 1.72 9.70 21.37
C GLU A 125 2.89 8.72 21.40
N ASN A 126 3.90 9.02 22.22
CA ASN A 126 5.05 8.15 22.37
C ASN A 126 4.62 6.76 22.84
N TYR A 127 3.86 6.62 23.94
CA TYR A 127 3.52 5.30 24.50
C TYR A 127 2.24 4.64 23.93
N SER A 128 1.63 5.25 22.90
CA SER A 128 0.39 4.75 22.29
C SER A 128 0.48 3.29 21.79
N PRO A 129 1.62 2.79 21.23
CA PRO A 129 1.72 1.37 20.84
C PRO A 129 1.68 0.41 22.04
N GLU A 130 2.29 0.77 23.15
CA GLU A 130 2.28 -0.02 24.39
C GLU A 130 0.88 -0.03 25.01
N LEU A 131 0.21 1.13 25.05
CA LEU A 131 -1.16 1.23 25.55
C LEU A 131 -2.14 0.41 24.69
N LEU A 132 -2.02 0.49 23.36
CA LEU A 132 -2.83 -0.31 22.43
C LEU A 132 -2.58 -1.81 22.64
N SER A 133 -1.33 -2.21 22.85
CA SER A 133 -0.97 -3.60 23.16
C SER A 133 -1.60 -4.12 24.44
N LYS A 134 -1.76 -3.23 25.42
CA LYS A 134 -2.28 -3.58 26.73
C LYS A 134 -3.81 -3.69 26.70
N ILE A 135 -4.50 -2.69 26.14
CA ILE A 135 -5.96 -2.74 26.02
C ILE A 135 -6.43 -3.90 25.14
N ALA A 136 -5.70 -4.24 24.08
CA ALA A 136 -6.04 -5.36 23.19
C ALA A 136 -5.93 -6.75 23.86
N LYS A 137 -5.30 -6.86 25.04
CA LYS A 137 -5.28 -8.09 25.84
C LYS A 137 -6.47 -8.21 26.78
N ILE A 138 -7.00 -7.07 27.23
CA ILE A 138 -8.04 -6.98 28.25
C ILE A 138 -9.43 -6.93 27.58
N MET A 139 -9.54 -6.23 26.45
CA MET A 139 -10.81 -6.00 25.77
C MET A 139 -10.98 -6.85 24.50
N PRO A 140 -12.16 -7.48 24.30
CA PRO A 140 -12.52 -8.11 23.04
C PRO A 140 -12.51 -7.11 21.87
N LEU A 141 -12.12 -7.58 20.68
CA LEU A 141 -12.14 -6.78 19.45
C LEU A 141 -13.54 -6.34 19.02
N SER A 142 -14.59 -7.01 19.52
CA SER A 142 -16.00 -6.70 19.25
C SER A 142 -16.49 -5.45 19.97
N ASP A 143 -15.80 -5.01 21.01
CA ASP A 143 -16.34 -4.03 21.94
C ASP A 143 -15.97 -2.63 21.49
N ASN A 144 -16.98 -1.80 21.22
CA ASN A 144 -16.76 -0.42 20.82
C ASN A 144 -16.35 0.42 22.04
N ASN A 145 -15.04 0.60 22.20
CA ASN A 145 -14.47 1.31 23.34
C ASN A 145 -13.81 2.64 22.91
N ILE A 146 -14.10 3.73 23.64
CA ILE A 146 -13.63 5.09 23.32
C ILE A 146 -12.11 5.18 23.40
N LEU A 147 -11.49 4.61 24.45
CA LEU A 147 -10.04 4.58 24.61
C LEU A 147 -9.38 3.73 23.53
N LEU A 148 -9.97 2.56 23.20
CA LEU A 148 -9.47 1.71 22.13
C LEU A 148 -9.47 2.44 20.79
N ASN A 149 -10.59 3.07 20.43
CA ASN A 149 -10.72 3.82 19.18
C ASN A 149 -9.70 4.96 19.10
N LEU A 150 -9.50 5.69 20.19
CA LEU A 150 -8.51 6.75 20.28
C LEU A 150 -7.09 6.21 20.06
N LEU A 151 -6.72 5.13 20.76
CA LEU A 151 -5.38 4.52 20.62
C LEU A 151 -5.15 3.96 19.22
N VAL A 152 -6.15 3.31 18.62
CA VAL A 152 -6.10 2.85 17.23
C VAL A 152 -5.88 4.02 16.28
N GLU A 153 -6.62 5.11 16.44
CA GLU A 153 -6.45 6.30 15.61
C GLU A 153 -5.05 6.88 15.76
N THR A 154 -4.57 7.08 16.98
CA THR A 154 -3.21 7.58 17.23
C THR A 154 -2.14 6.70 16.60
N VAL A 155 -2.20 5.37 16.82
CA VAL A 155 -1.19 4.44 16.28
C VAL A 155 -1.29 4.30 14.76
N ALA A 156 -2.48 4.43 14.16
CA ALA A 156 -2.67 4.36 12.71
C ALA A 156 -1.96 5.50 11.94
N PHE A 157 -1.68 6.63 12.60
CA PHE A 157 -0.90 7.75 12.05
C PHE A 157 0.61 7.61 12.27
N ILE A 158 1.07 6.60 13.01
CA ILE A 158 2.50 6.31 13.19
C ILE A 158 2.92 5.27 12.14
N PRO A 159 3.88 5.56 11.25
CA PRO A 159 4.37 4.55 10.30
C PRO A 159 4.94 3.35 11.05
N LEU A 160 4.44 2.14 10.80
CA LEU A 160 4.83 0.95 11.60
C LEU A 160 6.35 0.71 11.63
N ASN A 161 7.06 1.06 10.55
CA ASN A 161 8.51 0.93 10.47
C ASN A 161 9.29 1.80 11.48
N THR A 162 8.68 2.85 12.05
CA THR A 162 9.30 3.70 13.08
C THR A 162 9.05 3.19 14.50
N ILE A 163 8.10 2.27 14.67
CA ILE A 163 7.78 1.67 15.96
C ILE A 163 8.81 0.57 16.25
N GLU A 164 9.56 0.70 17.34
CA GLU A 164 10.51 -0.35 17.71
C GLU A 164 9.79 -1.68 17.98
N PHE A 165 10.36 -2.78 17.48
CA PHE A 165 9.80 -4.11 17.68
C PHE A 165 9.71 -4.44 19.18
N GLY A 166 8.52 -4.77 19.65
CA GLY A 166 8.25 -5.07 21.07
C GLY A 166 7.45 -3.97 21.80
N ARG A 167 7.38 -2.76 21.24
CA ARG A 167 6.47 -1.71 21.73
C ARG A 167 5.01 -2.02 21.38
N LEU A 168 4.79 -2.56 20.19
CA LEU A 168 3.51 -3.11 19.74
C LEU A 168 3.55 -4.64 19.78
N SER A 169 2.66 -5.25 20.56
CA SER A 169 2.48 -6.70 20.66
C SER A 169 1.68 -7.26 19.47
N ILE A 170 1.72 -8.58 19.25
CA ILE A 170 0.89 -9.24 18.21
C ILE A 170 -0.59 -8.95 18.44
N ALA A 171 -1.08 -9.00 19.69
CA ALA A 171 -2.46 -8.69 20.01
C ALA A 171 -2.81 -7.23 19.66
N GLY A 172 -1.92 -6.29 20.00
CA GLY A 172 -2.06 -4.87 19.66
C GLY A 172 -2.07 -4.61 18.16
N LEU A 173 -1.13 -5.21 17.42
CA LEU A 173 -1.06 -5.10 15.95
C LEU A 173 -2.29 -5.73 15.30
N ARG A 174 -2.73 -6.90 15.75
CA ARG A 174 -3.96 -7.53 15.27
C ARG A 174 -5.17 -6.63 15.48
N CYS A 175 -5.24 -5.97 16.63
CA CYS A 175 -6.30 -5.02 16.94
C CYS A 175 -6.25 -3.78 16.03
N LEU A 176 -5.05 -3.22 15.80
CA LEU A 176 -4.85 -2.11 14.89
C LEU A 176 -5.36 -2.45 13.49
N LEU A 177 -4.87 -3.56 12.92
CA LEU A 177 -5.19 -3.99 11.57
C LEU A 177 -6.67 -4.35 11.39
N TYR A 178 -7.28 -5.02 12.37
CA TYR A 178 -8.71 -5.30 12.36
C TYR A 178 -9.53 -3.99 12.26
N CYS A 179 -9.21 -3.02 13.12
CA CYS A 179 -9.94 -1.76 13.18
C CYS A 179 -9.70 -0.84 11.97
N THR A 180 -8.54 -0.90 11.31
CA THR A 180 -8.25 -0.10 10.11
C THR A 180 -8.75 -0.75 8.83
N HIS A 181 -8.73 -2.09 8.75
CA HIS A 181 -9.15 -2.84 7.58
C HIS A 181 -10.67 -2.81 7.37
N GLU A 182 -11.48 -2.99 8.43
CA GLU A 182 -12.95 -3.04 8.28
C GLU A 182 -13.64 -1.67 8.23
N LYS A 183 -13.00 -0.60 8.73
CA LYS A 183 -13.67 0.69 8.97
C LYS A 183 -13.26 1.81 8.01
N GLU A 184 -12.56 1.49 6.91
CA GLU A 184 -12.01 2.48 5.94
C GLU A 184 -11.29 3.66 6.63
N LYS A 185 -10.63 3.39 7.76
CA LYS A 185 -9.93 4.43 8.51
C LYS A 185 -8.62 4.78 7.83
N LEU A 186 -8.22 6.05 7.92
CA LEU A 186 -6.90 6.51 7.50
C LEU A 186 -5.81 5.68 8.19
N PHE A 187 -4.95 5.05 7.39
CA PHE A 187 -3.83 4.27 7.86
C PHE A 187 -2.60 4.62 7.02
N VAL A 188 -1.58 5.18 7.68
CA VAL A 188 -0.44 5.81 6.97
C VAL A 188 0.53 4.78 6.39
N THR A 189 0.51 3.55 6.90
CA THR A 189 1.52 2.53 6.59
C THR A 189 1.14 1.76 5.32
N PRO A 190 1.98 1.72 4.27
CA PRO A 190 1.74 0.90 3.08
C PRO A 190 1.75 -0.61 3.37
N GLU A 191 0.98 -1.39 2.60
CA GLU A 191 0.80 -2.84 2.84
C GLU A 191 2.11 -3.65 2.89
N TYR A 192 3.13 -3.28 2.12
CA TYR A 192 4.45 -3.93 2.23
C TYR A 192 5.07 -3.73 3.62
N GLU A 193 4.96 -2.53 4.18
CA GLU A 193 5.49 -2.19 5.49
C GLU A 193 4.67 -2.86 6.61
N VAL A 194 3.36 -3.02 6.41
CA VAL A 194 2.49 -3.81 7.30
C VAL A 194 2.95 -5.27 7.34
N PHE A 195 3.16 -5.88 6.17
CA PHE A 195 3.69 -7.24 6.08
C PHE A 195 5.07 -7.36 6.72
N ARG A 196 5.98 -6.44 6.40
CA ARG A 196 7.33 -6.39 6.96
C ARG A 196 7.30 -6.36 8.49
N TYR A 197 6.53 -5.43 9.06
CA TYR A 197 6.41 -5.29 10.51
C TYR A 197 5.83 -6.55 11.14
N SER A 198 4.75 -7.08 10.56
CA SER A 198 4.08 -8.30 11.03
C SER A 198 5.02 -9.51 11.04
N ALA A 199 5.76 -9.73 9.95
CA ALA A 199 6.67 -10.86 9.82
C ALA A 199 7.83 -10.78 10.83
N ILE A 200 8.45 -9.61 10.99
CA ILE A 200 9.55 -9.42 11.94
C ILE A 200 9.05 -9.53 13.39
N LEU A 201 7.87 -8.99 13.70
CA LEU A 201 7.27 -9.11 15.03
C LEU A 201 6.97 -10.58 15.38
N ALA A 202 6.40 -11.34 14.45
CA ALA A 202 6.16 -12.78 14.60
C ALA A 202 7.48 -13.54 14.83
N ALA A 203 8.51 -13.25 14.04
CA ALA A 203 9.81 -13.89 14.22
C ALA A 203 10.47 -13.53 15.56
N LYS A 204 10.29 -12.31 16.06
CA LYS A 204 10.79 -11.89 17.38
C LYS A 204 10.15 -12.69 18.53
N GLN A 205 8.90 -13.11 18.41
CA GLN A 205 8.27 -14.01 19.40
C GLN A 205 8.88 -15.41 19.41
N VAL A 206 9.46 -15.83 18.27
CA VAL A 206 10.06 -17.15 18.12
C VAL A 206 11.52 -17.15 18.57
N SER A 207 12.36 -16.27 17.99
CA SER A 207 13.78 -16.14 18.37
C SER A 207 14.44 -14.88 17.83
N ASN A 208 15.51 -14.43 18.49
CA ASN A 208 16.35 -13.33 18.00
C ASN A 208 17.00 -13.64 16.64
N ASP A 209 17.37 -14.90 16.37
CA ASP A 209 17.97 -15.32 15.10
C ASP A 209 16.98 -15.27 13.93
N ALA A 210 15.73 -15.70 14.16
CA ALA A 210 14.66 -15.57 13.18
C ALA A 210 14.37 -14.09 12.88
N CYS A 211 14.28 -13.25 13.92
CA CYS A 211 14.09 -11.81 13.79
C CYS A 211 15.21 -11.16 12.97
N LYS A 212 16.48 -11.46 13.27
CA LYS A 212 17.64 -10.95 12.52
C LYS A 212 17.60 -11.38 11.06
N THR A 213 17.25 -12.65 10.80
CA THR A 213 17.15 -13.18 9.44
C THR A 213 16.08 -12.43 8.63
N LEU A 214 14.91 -12.16 9.22
CA LEU A 214 13.86 -11.40 8.54
C LEU A 214 14.21 -9.92 8.37
N LEU A 215 14.87 -9.28 9.34
CA LEU A 215 15.38 -7.91 9.20
C LEU A 215 16.34 -7.76 8.02
N GLU A 216 17.21 -8.75 7.79
CA GLU A 216 18.14 -8.78 6.67
C GLU A 216 17.43 -8.96 5.33
N ARG A 217 16.37 -9.80 5.29
CA ARG A 217 15.63 -10.16 4.07
C ARG A 217 14.48 -9.22 3.71
N LEU A 218 13.98 -8.45 4.67
CA LEU A 218 12.88 -7.49 4.49
C LEU A 218 13.41 -6.06 4.69
N PRO A 219 13.93 -5.40 3.65
CA PRO A 219 14.41 -4.03 3.76
C PRO A 219 13.26 -3.04 4.04
N PRO A 220 13.52 -1.96 4.79
CA PRO A 220 12.50 -0.96 5.15
C PRO A 220 12.01 -0.12 3.96
N THR A 221 12.82 0.08 2.92
CA THR A 221 12.45 0.89 1.74
C THR A 221 12.77 0.17 0.42
N LEU A 222 11.99 0.49 -0.62
CA LEU A 222 12.16 -0.02 -1.98
C LEU A 222 13.53 0.34 -2.58
N GLU A 223 14.07 1.52 -2.27
CA GLU A 223 15.40 1.96 -2.75
C GLU A 223 16.55 1.07 -2.23
N GLN A 224 16.40 0.53 -1.02
CA GLN A 224 17.37 -0.43 -0.46
C GLN A 224 17.23 -1.83 -1.07
N MET A 225 16.16 -2.10 -1.83
CA MET A 225 15.96 -3.35 -2.56
C MET A 225 16.79 -3.40 -3.84
N GLU A 226 16.89 -2.28 -4.57
CA GLU A 226 17.66 -2.21 -5.82
C GLU A 226 19.17 -2.44 -5.62
N GLN A 227 19.66 -2.18 -4.42
CA GLN A 227 21.08 -2.37 -4.05
C GLN A 227 21.39 -3.78 -3.52
N LYS A 228 20.38 -4.58 -3.16
CA LYS A 228 20.54 -5.90 -2.53
C LYS A 228 20.06 -7.04 -3.45
N VAL A 229 20.62 -7.14 -4.65
CA VAL A 229 20.31 -8.23 -5.60
C VAL A 229 21.06 -9.54 -5.29
N GLN A 230 21.64 -9.70 -4.09
CA GLN A 230 22.22 -10.98 -3.64
C GLN A 230 21.80 -11.26 -2.20
N VAL A 231 20.58 -11.75 -2.00
CA VAL A 231 20.15 -12.24 -0.69
C VAL A 231 20.47 -13.72 -0.59
N ASN A 232 21.46 -14.02 0.27
CA ASN A 232 21.82 -15.32 0.80
C ASN A 232 20.57 -16.20 1.06
N ASN A 233 20.62 -17.46 0.63
CA ASN A 233 19.65 -18.52 0.94
C ASN A 233 19.71 -18.96 2.42
N LYS A 234 19.73 -18.01 3.36
CA LYS A 234 19.75 -18.32 4.78
C LYS A 234 18.34 -18.77 5.21
N LEU A 235 18.26 -20.00 5.71
CA LEU A 235 17.04 -20.56 6.28
C LEU A 235 16.58 -19.74 7.49
N ILE A 236 15.27 -19.51 7.59
CA ILE A 236 14.66 -18.88 8.77
C ILE A 236 14.60 -19.96 9.87
N THR A 237 15.29 -19.72 10.98
CA THR A 237 15.23 -20.58 12.17
C THR A 237 13.78 -20.73 12.64
N ASP A 238 13.36 -21.96 12.96
CA ASP A 238 12.00 -22.26 13.44
C ASP A 238 10.88 -21.70 12.53
N HIS A 239 11.12 -21.69 11.21
CA HIS A 239 10.20 -21.18 10.18
C HIS A 239 8.71 -21.52 10.41
N GLN A 240 8.39 -22.77 10.77
CA GLN A 240 7.00 -23.18 11.02
C GLN A 240 6.36 -22.47 12.22
N LYS A 241 7.13 -22.15 13.26
CA LYS A 241 6.63 -21.36 14.40
C LYS A 241 6.38 -19.91 13.99
N VAL A 242 7.25 -19.35 13.14
CA VAL A 242 7.07 -17.98 12.61
C VAL A 242 5.78 -17.90 11.79
N VAL A 243 5.50 -18.90 10.96
CA VAL A 243 4.24 -18.98 10.19
C VAL A 243 3.02 -18.99 11.11
N LYS A 244 3.04 -19.80 12.17
CA LYS A 244 1.93 -19.87 13.15
C LYS A 244 1.69 -18.54 13.87
N GLU A 245 2.76 -17.86 14.29
CA GLU A 245 2.65 -16.54 14.94
C GLU A 245 2.17 -15.44 13.97
N LEU A 246 2.50 -15.56 12.68
CA LEU A 246 2.13 -14.60 11.64
C LEU A 246 0.68 -14.79 11.16
N GLU A 247 0.18 -16.02 11.11
CA GLU A 247 -1.16 -16.42 10.64
C GLU A 247 -2.31 -15.48 11.07
N PRO A 248 -2.47 -15.10 12.36
CA PRO A 248 -3.59 -14.25 12.77
C PRO A 248 -3.55 -12.82 12.20
N LEU A 249 -2.40 -12.39 11.66
CA LEU A 249 -2.19 -11.07 11.04
C LEU A 249 -2.38 -11.10 9.52
N VAL A 250 -2.02 -12.21 8.87
CA VAL A 250 -2.01 -12.35 7.39
C VAL A 250 -3.34 -11.96 6.76
N LYS A 251 -4.46 -12.33 7.40
CA LYS A 251 -5.80 -12.07 6.88
C LYS A 251 -6.19 -10.59 6.79
N TYR A 252 -5.44 -9.69 7.43
CA TYR A 252 -5.67 -8.25 7.41
C TYR A 252 -4.71 -7.49 6.48
N ILE A 253 -3.79 -8.19 5.82
CA ILE A 253 -2.81 -7.60 4.90
C ILE A 253 -3.35 -7.75 3.48
N ASP A 254 -3.53 -6.63 2.78
CA ASP A 254 -3.92 -6.66 1.38
C ASP A 254 -2.70 -6.77 0.46
N PHE A 255 -2.25 -8.01 0.25
CA PHE A 255 -1.13 -8.31 -0.65
C PHE A 255 -1.36 -7.84 -2.10
N ARG A 256 -2.60 -7.55 -2.52
CA ARG A 256 -2.88 -7.02 -3.87
C ARG A 256 -2.34 -5.60 -4.05
N LEU A 257 -2.19 -4.84 -2.96
CA LEU A 257 -1.64 -3.49 -2.97
C LEU A 257 -0.10 -3.46 -2.92
N ILE A 258 0.55 -4.62 -2.78
CA ILE A 258 2.01 -4.75 -2.82
C ILE A 258 2.46 -4.89 -4.28
N GLN A 259 3.56 -4.24 -4.66
CA GLN A 259 4.11 -4.32 -6.01
C GLN A 259 4.48 -5.76 -6.38
N GLY A 260 4.11 -6.20 -7.59
CA GLY A 260 4.34 -7.56 -8.08
C GLY A 260 5.80 -8.02 -7.98
N GLN A 261 6.76 -7.13 -8.25
CA GLN A 261 8.19 -7.47 -8.14
C GLN A 261 8.61 -7.78 -6.70
N VAL A 262 8.07 -7.05 -5.71
CA VAL A 262 8.33 -7.29 -4.28
C VAL A 262 7.77 -8.65 -3.86
N LEU A 263 6.59 -9.01 -4.36
CA LEU A 263 5.98 -10.32 -4.09
C LEU A 263 6.88 -11.46 -4.60
N VAL A 264 7.33 -11.39 -5.84
CA VAL A 264 8.15 -12.43 -6.51
C VAL A 264 9.55 -12.53 -5.91
N ASP A 265 10.24 -11.41 -5.72
CA ASP A 265 11.65 -11.43 -5.35
C ASP A 265 11.89 -11.57 -3.84
N ILE A 266 10.92 -11.12 -3.02
CA ILE A 266 11.10 -11.03 -1.57
C ILE A 266 10.09 -11.89 -0.82
N ILE A 267 8.79 -11.68 -1.02
CA ILE A 267 7.76 -12.28 -0.16
C ILE A 267 7.61 -13.79 -0.41
N GLU A 268 7.45 -14.20 -1.67
CA GLU A 268 7.28 -15.62 -2.04
C GLU A 268 8.49 -16.48 -1.62
N PRO A 269 9.76 -16.07 -1.84
CA PRO A 269 10.93 -16.84 -1.42
C PRO A 269 11.11 -16.99 0.09
N LEU A 270 10.40 -16.23 0.92
CA LEU A 270 10.40 -16.42 2.38
C LEU A 270 9.62 -17.67 2.79
N LYS A 271 8.65 -18.09 1.98
CA LYS A 271 7.73 -19.21 2.24
C LYS A 271 6.99 -19.09 3.58
N ILE A 272 6.81 -17.88 4.09
CA ILE A 272 6.09 -17.62 5.36
C ILE A 272 4.62 -17.24 5.15
N ILE A 273 4.20 -17.08 3.90
CA ILE A 273 2.82 -16.82 3.49
C ILE A 273 2.28 -18.07 2.78
N PRO A 274 1.02 -18.48 3.03
CA PRO A 274 0.37 -19.55 2.28
C PRO A 274 0.44 -19.33 0.76
N ALA A 275 0.76 -20.39 0.02
CA ALA A 275 0.94 -20.31 -1.43
C ALA A 275 -0.36 -19.89 -2.14
N GLU A 276 -1.51 -20.26 -1.58
CA GLU A 276 -2.84 -19.92 -2.07
C GLU A 276 -3.04 -18.40 -2.15
N ILE A 277 -2.61 -17.67 -1.11
CA ILE A 277 -2.71 -16.20 -1.06
C ILE A 277 -1.84 -15.57 -2.16
N ILE A 278 -0.60 -16.03 -2.32
CA ILE A 278 0.32 -15.52 -3.35
C ILE A 278 -0.24 -15.79 -4.75
N LEU A 279 -0.75 -17.00 -5.00
CA LEU A 279 -1.36 -17.38 -6.27
C LEU A 279 -2.60 -16.52 -6.60
N ASP A 280 -3.43 -16.22 -5.60
CA ASP A 280 -4.61 -15.38 -5.80
C ASP A 280 -4.24 -13.93 -6.12
N VAL A 281 -3.18 -13.40 -5.52
CA VAL A 281 -2.64 -12.07 -5.86
C VAL A 281 -2.11 -12.05 -7.29
N TYR A 282 -1.34 -13.06 -7.71
CA TYR A 282 -0.85 -13.15 -9.09
C TYR A 282 -2.00 -13.24 -10.10
N ARG A 283 -3.01 -14.06 -9.82
CA ARG A 283 -4.23 -14.13 -10.66
C ARG A 283 -4.94 -12.78 -10.74
N HIS A 284 -5.01 -12.05 -9.63
CA HIS A 284 -5.62 -10.73 -9.58
C HIS A 284 -4.84 -9.70 -10.42
N HIS A 285 -3.52 -9.61 -10.24
CA HIS A 285 -2.66 -8.71 -11.02
C HIS A 285 -2.71 -9.02 -12.52
N ILE A 286 -2.72 -10.30 -12.90
CA ILE A 286 -2.85 -10.72 -14.31
C ILE A 286 -4.22 -10.30 -14.87
N ARG A 287 -5.32 -10.49 -14.13
CA ARG A 287 -6.66 -10.05 -14.57
C ARG A 287 -6.74 -8.54 -14.77
N LEU A 288 -6.08 -7.75 -13.92
CA LEU A 288 -6.00 -6.29 -14.09
C LEU A 288 -5.19 -5.89 -15.34
N MET A 289 -4.13 -6.65 -15.68
CA MET A 289 -3.36 -6.42 -16.90
C MET A 289 -4.08 -6.91 -18.18
N ASN A 290 -4.91 -7.95 -18.06
CA ASN A 290 -5.60 -8.60 -19.18
C ASN A 290 -6.95 -7.99 -19.53
N SER A 291 -7.31 -6.82 -18.99
CA SER A 291 -8.48 -6.05 -19.46
C SER A 291 -8.32 -5.56 -20.91
N ASP A 292 -7.12 -5.69 -21.51
CA ASP A 292 -6.83 -5.33 -22.90
C ASP A 292 -6.02 -6.39 -23.70
N SER A 293 -5.89 -7.63 -23.22
CA SER A 293 -5.05 -8.62 -23.92
C SER A 293 -5.85 -9.46 -24.93
N ASN A 294 -5.61 -9.21 -26.23
CA ASN A 294 -5.94 -10.19 -27.28
C ASN A 294 -5.00 -11.41 -27.13
N ASP A 295 -5.59 -12.56 -26.79
CA ASP A 295 -4.93 -13.87 -26.74
C ASP A 295 -4.49 -14.34 -28.14
N SER A 296 -3.35 -13.84 -28.60
CA SER A 296 -2.62 -14.46 -29.71
C SER A 296 -1.12 -14.43 -29.47
N ARG A 297 -0.44 -15.55 -29.75
CA ARG A 297 1.03 -15.63 -29.76
C ARG A 297 1.58 -14.66 -30.81
N GLY A 298 1.98 -13.47 -30.37
CA GLY A 298 2.56 -12.41 -31.20
C GLY A 298 1.86 -11.07 -30.98
N ILE A 299 2.63 -9.99 -30.88
CA ILE A 299 2.10 -8.62 -30.89
C ILE A 299 1.26 -8.47 -32.17
N SER A 300 -0.06 -8.34 -32.00
CA SER A 300 -0.96 -8.12 -33.14
C SER A 300 -0.85 -6.65 -33.54
N TYR A 301 -0.11 -6.39 -34.61
CA TYR A 301 -0.03 -5.07 -35.22
C TYR A 301 -1.32 -4.80 -36.01
N ILE A 302 -2.22 -4.02 -35.42
CA ILE A 302 -3.46 -3.54 -36.04
C ILE A 302 -3.58 -2.03 -35.88
N TRP A 303 -4.05 -1.36 -36.92
CA TRP A 303 -4.36 0.06 -36.94
C TRP A 303 -5.56 0.38 -36.04
N ASP A 304 -5.47 1.50 -35.33
CA ASP A 304 -6.52 1.96 -34.41
C ASP A 304 -7.55 2.83 -35.14
N LYS A 305 -8.82 2.39 -35.17
CA LYS A 305 -9.92 3.19 -35.73
C LYS A 305 -10.17 4.49 -34.98
N SER A 306 -9.89 4.53 -33.68
CA SER A 306 -10.06 5.74 -32.85
C SER A 306 -8.91 6.74 -32.98
N ALA A 307 -7.75 6.29 -33.47
CA ALA A 307 -6.57 7.11 -33.71
C ALA A 307 -6.14 7.00 -35.17
N CYS A 308 -7.09 7.30 -36.06
CA CYS A 308 -6.98 7.32 -37.51
C CYS A 308 -7.47 8.66 -38.03
N GLY A 309 -6.74 9.29 -38.94
CA GLY A 309 -7.21 10.52 -39.58
C GLY A 309 -8.51 10.29 -40.36
N SER A 310 -9.41 11.27 -40.31
CA SER A 310 -10.76 11.25 -40.87
C SER A 310 -10.90 10.87 -42.36
N LYS A 311 -9.83 11.04 -43.16
CA LYS A 311 -9.75 10.73 -44.60
C LYS A 311 -9.11 9.36 -44.88
N LEU A 312 -8.74 8.61 -43.85
CA LEU A 312 -8.20 7.26 -43.96
C LEU A 312 -9.27 6.22 -43.61
N ILE A 313 -9.22 5.09 -44.30
CA ILE A 313 -10.12 3.96 -44.09
C ILE A 313 -9.27 2.76 -43.70
N ILE A 314 -9.60 2.16 -42.55
CA ILE A 314 -8.98 0.93 -42.06
C ILE A 314 -9.84 -0.27 -42.48
N GLU A 315 -9.22 -1.25 -43.13
CA GLU A 315 -9.85 -2.43 -43.69
C GLU A 315 -9.10 -3.70 -43.29
N GLU A 316 -9.60 -4.86 -43.74
CA GLU A 316 -8.97 -6.17 -43.52
C GLU A 316 -8.62 -6.44 -42.04
N ASN A 317 -9.63 -6.32 -41.18
CA ASN A 317 -9.50 -6.53 -39.73
C ASN A 317 -8.41 -5.68 -39.06
N GLY A 318 -8.19 -4.45 -39.54
CA GLY A 318 -7.23 -3.53 -38.95
C GLY A 318 -5.82 -3.62 -39.53
N LYS A 319 -5.55 -4.52 -40.47
CA LYS A 319 -4.19 -4.72 -41.01
C LYS A 319 -3.86 -3.76 -42.14
N VAL A 320 -4.86 -3.23 -42.83
CA VAL A 320 -4.67 -2.33 -43.97
C VAL A 320 -5.26 -0.97 -43.67
N VAL A 321 -4.57 0.08 -44.08
CA VAL A 321 -5.09 1.43 -44.14
C VAL A 321 -4.91 1.98 -45.55
N ARG A 322 -5.96 2.60 -46.07
CA ARG A 322 -5.95 3.29 -47.37
C ARG A 322 -6.57 4.67 -47.26
N THR A 323 -6.29 5.51 -48.24
CA THR A 323 -7.00 6.78 -48.41
C THR A 323 -8.42 6.55 -48.94
N ASN A 324 -9.34 7.43 -48.57
CA ASN A 324 -10.72 7.41 -49.07
C ASN A 324 -10.76 7.90 -50.53
N ASN A 325 -11.37 7.12 -51.42
CA ASN A 325 -11.48 7.42 -52.85
C ASN A 325 -12.63 8.38 -53.17
N ASP A 326 -13.63 8.50 -52.29
CA ASP A 326 -14.82 9.33 -52.51
C ASP A 326 -14.53 10.83 -52.27
N LEU A 327 -13.39 11.13 -51.67
CA LEU A 327 -12.88 12.49 -51.50
C LEU A 327 -11.97 12.82 -52.69
N ASN A 328 -12.57 13.27 -53.79
CA ASN A 328 -11.82 13.88 -54.89
C ASN A 328 -10.99 15.05 -54.31
N HIS A 329 -9.68 14.81 -54.18
CA HIS A 329 -8.66 15.68 -53.56
C HIS A 329 -8.56 15.61 -52.01
N CYS A 330 -7.83 14.60 -51.54
CA CYS A 330 -7.24 14.66 -50.20
C CYS A 330 -6.00 15.57 -50.25
N ASP A 331 -6.17 16.88 -50.04
CA ASP A 331 -5.08 17.87 -50.10
C ASP A 331 -4.09 17.83 -48.91
N SER A 332 -4.16 16.81 -48.05
CA SER A 332 -3.39 16.79 -46.79
C SER A 332 -3.03 15.37 -46.34
N HIS A 333 -1.75 15.15 -45.99
CA HIS A 333 -1.32 13.91 -45.34
C HIS A 333 -2.01 13.71 -44.00
N GLN A 334 -2.52 12.49 -43.79
CA GLN A 334 -3.06 12.08 -42.50
C GLN A 334 -2.34 10.85 -41.99
N SER A 335 -2.40 10.65 -40.69
CA SER A 335 -1.72 9.56 -40.01
C SER A 335 -2.68 8.57 -39.38
N VAL A 336 -2.19 7.36 -39.17
CA VAL A 336 -2.83 6.38 -38.31
C VAL A 336 -1.76 5.70 -37.47
N ARG A 337 -2.08 5.44 -36.21
CA ARG A 337 -1.23 4.66 -35.31
C ARG A 337 -1.87 3.32 -34.94
N THR A 338 -1.08 2.40 -34.43
CA THR A 338 -1.60 1.11 -33.97
C THR A 338 -2.42 1.25 -32.68
N LYS A 339 -3.27 0.26 -32.42
CA LYS A 339 -4.14 0.21 -31.23
C LYS A 339 -3.37 0.04 -29.93
N ILE A 340 -2.29 -0.76 -29.96
CA ILE A 340 -1.52 -1.11 -28.76
C ILE A 340 -0.26 -0.24 -28.67
N ALA A 341 -0.04 0.33 -27.49
CA ALA A 341 1.19 1.03 -27.15
C ALA A 341 2.29 0.04 -26.81
N LEU A 342 3.51 0.30 -27.26
CA LEU A 342 4.71 -0.47 -26.93
C LEU A 342 5.64 0.38 -26.06
N GLY A 343 6.48 -0.22 -25.20
CA GLY A 343 7.30 0.61 -24.32
C GLY A 343 8.40 -0.03 -23.46
N ASN A 344 9.04 0.86 -22.69
CA ASN A 344 10.08 0.71 -21.66
C ASN A 344 11.35 -0.08 -21.99
N LYS A 345 11.26 -1.36 -22.37
CA LYS A 345 12.43 -2.21 -22.66
C LYS A 345 12.08 -3.22 -23.75
N GLY A 346 13.08 -3.72 -24.47
CA GLY A 346 12.91 -4.75 -25.50
C GLY A 346 13.31 -4.34 -26.92
N ILE A 347 13.20 -5.31 -27.83
CA ILE A 347 13.48 -5.17 -29.26
C ILE A 347 12.18 -5.46 -30.00
N TYR A 348 11.75 -4.53 -30.85
CA TYR A 348 10.49 -4.59 -31.57
C TYR A 348 10.75 -4.53 -33.08
N GLU A 349 10.09 -5.42 -33.82
CA GLU A 349 10.23 -5.51 -35.27
C GLU A 349 8.85 -5.73 -35.91
N TRP A 350 8.50 -4.90 -36.88
CA TRP A 350 7.29 -5.07 -37.69
C TRP A 350 7.55 -4.66 -39.13
N ASP A 351 6.76 -5.22 -40.03
CA ASP A 351 6.81 -4.91 -41.45
C ASP A 351 5.64 -4.01 -41.84
N VAL A 352 5.94 -3.01 -42.68
CA VAL A 352 4.95 -2.23 -43.42
C VAL A 352 5.14 -2.50 -44.91
N ILE A 353 4.08 -2.91 -45.58
CA ILE A 353 4.07 -3.19 -47.02
C ILE A 353 3.30 -2.07 -47.72
N ILE A 354 3.95 -1.44 -48.71
CA ILE A 354 3.31 -0.45 -49.57
C ILE A 354 2.56 -1.19 -50.68
N GLU A 355 1.25 -1.31 -50.53
CA GLU A 355 0.41 -1.98 -51.53
C GLU A 355 -0.04 -1.02 -52.64
N LYS A 356 -0.14 0.28 -52.33
CA LYS A 356 -0.29 1.35 -53.30
C LYS A 356 0.46 2.59 -52.84
N PHE A 357 1.35 3.08 -53.68
CA PHE A 357 2.22 4.20 -53.39
C PHE A 357 1.46 5.54 -53.41
N CYS A 358 1.95 6.47 -52.61
CA CYS A 358 1.60 7.87 -52.67
C CYS A 358 2.84 8.74 -52.47
N GLU A 359 2.78 9.97 -52.97
CA GLU A 359 3.83 10.93 -52.72
C GLU A 359 4.00 11.21 -51.22
N ASN A 360 5.26 11.26 -50.78
CA ASN A 360 5.61 11.51 -49.38
C ASN A 360 4.88 10.55 -48.42
N LEU A 361 5.02 9.24 -48.62
CA LEU A 361 4.56 8.22 -47.68
C LEU A 361 5.55 8.10 -46.52
N TRP A 362 5.08 7.97 -45.28
CA TRP A 362 5.96 7.91 -44.10
C TRP A 362 5.64 6.74 -43.19
N VAL A 363 6.69 6.11 -42.67
CA VAL A 363 6.62 4.95 -41.78
C VAL A 363 7.54 5.17 -40.58
N GLY A 364 7.08 4.87 -39.37
CA GLY A 364 7.96 4.91 -38.20
C GLY A 364 7.20 4.76 -36.89
N ILE A 365 7.55 5.60 -35.91
CA ILE A 365 6.90 5.62 -34.60
C ILE A 365 6.42 7.02 -34.20
N CYS A 366 5.38 7.07 -33.38
CA CYS A 366 4.96 8.28 -32.70
C CYS A 366 4.91 8.10 -31.17
N ALA A 367 5.02 9.21 -30.44
CA ALA A 367 4.82 9.22 -28.99
C ALA A 367 3.36 8.91 -28.62
N SER A 368 3.13 8.46 -27.39
CA SER A 368 1.78 8.14 -26.92
C SER A 368 0.94 9.36 -26.58
N GLU A 369 1.57 10.47 -26.26
CA GLU A 369 0.93 11.72 -25.88
C GLU A 369 1.16 12.77 -26.97
N ASN A 370 0.18 13.65 -27.17
CA ASN A 370 0.28 14.83 -28.05
C ASN A 370 0.61 14.52 -29.52
N PHE A 371 0.20 13.35 -30.03
CA PHE A 371 0.27 13.02 -31.46
C PHE A 371 -1.12 13.14 -32.11
N ASN A 372 -1.24 13.95 -33.15
CA ASN A 372 -2.48 14.19 -33.88
C ASN A 372 -2.51 13.40 -35.19
N CYS A 373 -3.52 12.53 -35.35
CA CYS A 373 -3.70 11.69 -36.53
C CYS A 373 -4.31 12.44 -37.73
N GLU A 374 -4.93 13.60 -37.52
CA GLU A 374 -5.40 14.48 -38.61
C GLU A 374 -4.25 15.17 -39.35
N GLY A 375 -3.04 15.17 -38.75
CA GLY A 375 -1.86 15.80 -39.29
C GLY A 375 -0.79 14.81 -39.75
N HIS A 376 0.22 15.34 -40.44
CA HIS A 376 1.34 14.57 -40.93
C HIS A 376 2.37 14.31 -39.81
N ALA A 377 2.78 13.05 -39.61
CA ALA A 377 3.77 12.68 -38.58
C ALA A 377 5.12 13.43 -38.68
N LYS A 378 5.54 13.78 -39.91
CA LYS A 378 6.77 14.54 -40.17
C LYS A 378 6.79 15.92 -39.51
N PHE A 379 5.66 16.61 -39.48
CA PHE A 379 5.59 17.99 -38.96
C PHE A 379 5.38 18.04 -37.44
N GLN A 380 5.24 16.89 -36.79
CA GLN A 380 5.02 16.77 -35.36
C GLN A 380 6.33 16.39 -34.66
N SER A 381 6.69 17.10 -33.59
CA SER A 381 7.87 16.76 -32.77
C SER A 381 7.76 15.35 -32.15
N THR A 382 6.54 14.84 -32.03
CA THR A 382 6.17 13.52 -31.53
C THR A 382 6.23 12.40 -32.58
N GLY A 383 6.72 12.66 -33.79
CA GLY A 383 6.88 11.66 -34.86
C GLY A 383 8.35 11.42 -35.27
N TRP A 384 8.76 10.16 -35.35
CA TRP A 384 10.05 9.72 -35.88
C TRP A 384 9.81 8.80 -37.07
N VAL A 385 10.00 9.32 -38.29
CA VAL A 385 9.52 8.65 -39.50
C VAL A 385 10.55 8.63 -40.63
N LEU A 386 10.54 7.56 -41.41
CA LEU A 386 11.23 7.41 -42.69
C LEU A 386 10.24 7.63 -43.84
N GLY A 387 10.57 8.56 -44.73
CA GLY A 387 9.76 8.88 -45.90
C GLY A 387 10.17 8.08 -47.14
N SER A 388 9.24 7.84 -48.05
CA SER A 388 9.47 7.14 -49.33
C SER A 388 10.49 7.82 -50.25
N GLY A 389 10.77 9.11 -50.01
CA GLY A 389 11.89 9.82 -50.62
C GLY A 389 13.29 9.41 -50.11
N GLY A 390 13.38 8.48 -49.15
CA GLY A 390 14.63 7.97 -48.60
C GLY A 390 15.21 8.82 -47.46
N LYS A 391 14.39 9.66 -46.82
CA LYS A 391 14.81 10.61 -45.79
C LYS A 391 14.15 10.30 -44.46
N CYS A 392 14.94 10.26 -43.38
CA CYS A 392 14.42 10.21 -42.02
C CYS A 392 14.13 11.63 -41.51
N TRP A 393 13.07 11.76 -40.71
CA TRP A 393 12.64 13.03 -40.16
C TRP A 393 12.20 12.90 -38.70
N ASN A 394 12.63 13.87 -37.87
CA ASN A 394 12.06 14.14 -36.56
C ASN A 394 12.30 15.62 -36.20
N SER A 395 11.29 16.32 -35.71
CA SER A 395 11.40 17.68 -35.13
C SER A 395 12.24 18.67 -35.96
N GLY A 396 12.00 18.74 -37.27
CA GLY A 396 12.69 19.67 -38.18
C GLY A 396 14.07 19.20 -38.69
N LYS A 397 14.60 18.09 -38.16
CA LYS A 397 15.84 17.48 -38.63
C LYS A 397 15.56 16.51 -39.77
N CYS A 398 16.29 16.68 -40.87
CA CYS A 398 16.19 15.85 -42.07
C CYS A 398 17.53 15.15 -42.33
N LEU A 399 17.50 13.82 -42.50
CA LEU A 399 18.70 13.04 -42.83
C LEU A 399 18.45 12.18 -44.06
N GLN A 400 19.33 12.25 -45.06
CA GLN A 400 19.33 11.28 -46.15
C GLN A 400 19.77 9.92 -45.60
N TYR A 401 18.94 8.90 -45.76
CA TYR A 401 19.11 7.62 -45.06
C TYR A 401 19.18 6.42 -46.01
N CYS A 402 18.29 6.38 -47.01
CA CYS A 402 18.26 5.32 -48.02
C CYS A 402 17.86 5.86 -49.40
N PRO A 403 17.94 5.06 -50.48
CA PRO A 403 17.33 5.38 -51.77
C PRO A 403 15.81 5.46 -51.67
N LYS A 404 15.17 6.04 -52.70
CA LYS A 404 13.70 6.10 -52.79
C LYS A 404 13.10 4.71 -52.90
N PHE A 405 11.89 4.54 -52.38
CA PHE A 405 11.12 3.29 -52.42
C PHE A 405 9.64 3.57 -52.67
N GLY A 406 8.90 2.57 -53.15
CA GLY A 406 7.53 2.76 -53.63
C GLY A 406 6.71 1.48 -53.60
N ASP A 407 5.86 1.27 -54.61
CA ASP A 407 4.96 0.12 -54.72
C ASP A 407 5.67 -1.22 -54.48
N GLY A 408 5.01 -2.10 -53.74
CA GLY A 408 5.52 -3.43 -53.38
C GLY A 408 6.66 -3.42 -52.37
N SER A 409 7.13 -2.25 -51.93
CA SER A 409 8.24 -2.19 -50.98
C SER A 409 7.81 -2.66 -49.59
N ARG A 410 8.67 -3.47 -48.98
CA ARG A 410 8.56 -3.90 -47.58
C ARG A 410 9.57 -3.15 -46.73
N ILE A 411 9.05 -2.43 -45.75
CA ILE A 411 9.81 -1.65 -44.78
C ILE A 411 9.71 -2.36 -43.44
N THR A 412 10.80 -2.94 -42.97
CA THR A 412 10.90 -3.44 -41.60
C THR A 412 11.43 -2.34 -40.71
N VAL A 413 10.69 -2.00 -39.66
CA VAL A 413 11.16 -1.08 -38.62
C VAL A 413 11.80 -1.89 -37.51
N HIS A 414 13.04 -1.59 -37.16
CA HIS A 414 13.77 -2.23 -36.06
C HIS A 414 13.99 -1.22 -34.95
N LEU A 415 13.33 -1.43 -33.82
CA LEU A 415 13.42 -0.56 -32.66
C LEU A 415 14.06 -1.28 -31.48
N ASN A 416 15.16 -0.74 -30.97
CA ASN A 416 15.83 -1.24 -29.79
C ASN A 416 15.65 -0.25 -28.64
N MET A 417 14.68 -0.50 -27.78
CA MET A 417 14.38 0.39 -26.65
C MET A 417 15.41 0.27 -25.52
N ASN A 418 16.20 -0.81 -25.48
CA ASN A 418 17.30 -0.95 -24.53
C ASN A 418 18.45 0.04 -24.85
N LYS A 419 18.71 0.27 -26.14
CA LYS A 419 19.71 1.25 -26.62
C LYS A 419 19.11 2.60 -27.01
N ARG A 420 17.78 2.70 -27.07
CA ARG A 420 17.02 3.82 -27.64
C ARG A 420 17.43 4.16 -29.07
N THR A 421 17.51 3.13 -29.92
CA THR A 421 17.88 3.28 -31.34
C THR A 421 16.80 2.74 -32.26
N CYS A 422 16.70 3.32 -33.46
CA CYS A 422 15.82 2.86 -34.53
C CYS A 422 16.61 2.71 -35.82
N SER A 423 16.31 1.67 -36.59
CA SER A 423 16.85 1.44 -37.94
C SER A 423 15.79 0.83 -38.84
N PHE A 424 16.03 0.82 -40.15
CA PHE A 424 15.08 0.26 -41.11
C PHE A 424 15.75 -0.74 -42.04
N THR A 425 15.01 -1.76 -42.45
CA THR A 425 15.34 -2.63 -43.59
C THR A 425 14.36 -2.36 -44.72
N ILE A 426 14.87 -2.02 -45.89
CA ILE A 426 14.04 -1.75 -47.09
C ILE A 426 14.32 -2.85 -48.11
N ASN A 427 13.29 -3.61 -48.47
CA ASN A 427 13.38 -4.70 -49.45
C ASN A 427 14.54 -5.68 -49.16
N GLY A 428 14.78 -5.98 -47.88
CA GLY A 428 15.83 -6.89 -47.42
C GLY A 428 17.21 -6.25 -47.21
N ARG A 429 17.43 -5.00 -47.61
CA ARG A 429 18.67 -4.27 -47.31
C ARG A 429 18.54 -3.55 -45.97
N LYS A 430 19.29 -3.99 -44.97
CA LYS A 430 19.35 -3.36 -43.64
C LYS A 430 20.24 -2.12 -43.66
N TYR A 431 19.75 -1.03 -43.10
CA TYR A 431 20.49 0.23 -42.96
C TYR A 431 20.95 0.42 -41.50
N SER A 432 21.94 1.29 -41.30
CA SER A 432 22.48 1.62 -39.97
C SER A 432 21.44 2.31 -39.10
N GLU A 433 21.69 2.42 -37.79
CA GLU A 433 20.82 3.20 -36.89
C GLU A 433 20.69 4.65 -37.38
N VAL A 434 19.50 5.24 -37.21
CA VAL A 434 19.23 6.61 -37.64
C VAL A 434 19.95 7.59 -36.71
N SER A 435 21.01 8.20 -37.22
CA SER A 435 21.77 9.21 -36.50
C SER A 435 20.89 10.40 -36.10
N GLY A 436 20.96 10.79 -34.81
CA GLY A 436 20.27 11.97 -34.29
C GLY A 436 18.87 11.73 -33.70
N TRP A 437 18.36 10.49 -33.71
CA TRP A 437 17.17 10.09 -32.95
C TRP A 437 17.55 9.64 -31.53
N ASN A 438 18.03 10.57 -30.70
CA ASN A 438 18.47 10.31 -29.32
C ASN A 438 17.37 10.54 -28.27
N ASN A 439 16.17 10.91 -28.69
CA ASN A 439 15.06 11.37 -27.85
C ASN A 439 13.79 10.51 -28.03
N LEU A 440 13.94 9.22 -28.35
CA LEU A 440 12.81 8.31 -28.53
C LEU A 440 11.95 8.22 -27.25
N PRO A 441 10.61 8.17 -27.37
CA PRO A 441 9.71 8.21 -26.22
C PRO A 441 9.70 6.87 -25.49
N SER A 442 9.42 6.87 -24.18
CA SER A 442 9.34 5.65 -23.35
C SER A 442 8.17 4.74 -23.74
N ARG A 443 7.08 5.34 -24.23
CA ARG A 443 5.93 4.67 -24.84
C ARG A 443 5.71 5.20 -26.25
N PHE A 444 5.50 4.29 -27.19
CA PHE A 444 5.36 4.62 -28.61
C PHE A 444 4.32 3.76 -29.31
N TYR A 445 3.92 4.19 -30.49
CA TYR A 445 3.09 3.44 -31.41
C TYR A 445 3.75 3.40 -32.79
N PRO A 446 3.77 2.24 -33.48
CA PRO A 446 3.93 2.22 -34.93
C PRO A 446 2.93 3.16 -35.61
N VAL A 447 3.43 3.94 -36.56
CA VAL A 447 2.64 4.97 -37.26
C VAL A 447 2.97 5.00 -38.74
N VAL A 448 1.96 5.33 -39.55
CA VAL A 448 2.14 5.69 -40.96
C VAL A 448 1.43 7.00 -41.26
N SER A 449 1.98 7.78 -42.20
CA SER A 449 1.28 8.92 -42.80
C SER A 449 1.11 8.70 -44.30
N LEU A 450 -0.10 8.88 -44.80
CA LEU A 450 -0.48 8.66 -46.18
C LEU A 450 -1.09 9.90 -46.82
N TYR A 451 -0.93 9.98 -48.13
CA TYR A 451 -1.60 10.92 -49.04
C TYR A 451 -2.34 10.12 -50.11
N TYR A 452 -3.34 10.70 -50.77
CA TYR A 452 -4.05 9.99 -51.83
C TYR A 452 -3.10 9.69 -53.01
N PRO A 453 -3.04 8.46 -53.56
CA PRO A 453 -3.95 7.32 -53.39
C PRO A 453 -3.39 6.18 -52.52
N GLY A 454 -2.65 6.49 -51.45
CA GLY A 454 -1.84 5.54 -50.69
C GLY A 454 -2.64 4.42 -50.02
N ARG A 455 -2.05 3.22 -49.98
CA ARG A 455 -2.52 2.01 -49.28
C ARG A 455 -1.34 1.25 -48.70
N VAL A 456 -1.39 0.95 -47.41
CA VAL A 456 -0.35 0.18 -46.72
C VAL A 456 -0.92 -0.87 -45.79
N ARG A 457 -0.17 -1.96 -45.65
CA ARG A 457 -0.43 -3.04 -44.71
C ARG A 457 0.61 -3.04 -43.60
N ILE A 458 0.19 -3.34 -42.37
CA ILE A 458 1.09 -3.67 -41.27
C ILE A 458 1.00 -5.14 -40.91
N GLN A 459 2.13 -5.75 -40.56
CA GLN A 459 2.19 -7.14 -40.12
C GLN A 459 3.37 -7.39 -39.18
N PRO A 460 3.34 -8.46 -38.37
CA PRO A 460 4.50 -8.91 -37.59
C PRO A 460 5.68 -9.22 -38.52
N HIS A 461 6.89 -8.85 -38.09
CA HIS A 461 8.09 -9.22 -38.83
C HIS A 461 8.32 -10.74 -38.75
N GLN A 462 8.38 -11.40 -39.91
CA GLN A 462 8.71 -12.83 -39.99
C GLN A 462 10.21 -13.00 -40.23
N LYS A 463 10.94 -13.46 -39.22
CA LYS A 463 12.32 -13.92 -39.39
C LYS A 463 12.28 -15.16 -40.27
N LYS A 464 12.77 -15.06 -41.50
CA LYS A 464 13.12 -16.25 -42.28
C LYS A 464 14.25 -16.95 -41.53
N PHE A 465 13.97 -18.13 -40.99
CA PHE A 465 14.98 -19.03 -40.45
C PHE A 465 15.88 -19.54 -41.57
#